data_AF-A0A2N0RCJ1-F1
#
_entry.id   AF-A0A2N0RCJ1-F1
#
_cell.length_a   1.000
_cell.length_b   1.000
_cell.length_c   1.000
_cell.angle_alpha   90.00
_cell.angle_beta   90.00
_cell.angle_gamma   90.00
#
_symmetry.space_group_name_H-M   'P 1'
#
loop_
_entity.id
_entity.type
_entity.pdbx_description
1 polymer ?
#
loop_
_entity_poly.entity_id
_entity_poly.type
_entity_poly.pdbx_seq_one_letter_code
_entity_poly.pdbx_strand_id
1 'polypeptide(L)'
;MHIYAYFDKIDVDKNDVDKIFTFDDERHNGKLITMIEISPNENYFITYSKVDRSIVGWNVENIDKVQPKFHQTVKIDEKDKCEIKSLCVSDDKKLAYIHYNGDFEYTITGK
;
A
#
# COMPACT_ATOMS: atom_id res chain seq x y z
N MET A 1 -6.54 6.78 -20.55
CA MET A 1 -7.15 7.06 -19.23
C MET A 1 -6.22 8.03 -18.53
N HIS A 2 -6.58 9.31 -18.50
CA HIS A 2 -5.77 10.36 -17.86
C HIS A 2 -6.25 10.46 -16.42
N ILE A 3 -5.43 10.05 -15.46
CA ILE A 3 -5.74 10.15 -14.04
C ILE A 3 -5.22 11.53 -13.58
N TYR A 4 -6.13 12.48 -13.39
CA TYR A 4 -5.79 13.70 -12.65
C TYR A 4 -5.83 13.34 -11.17
N ALA A 5 -4.67 13.29 -10.52
CA ALA A 5 -4.63 13.31 -9.06
C ALA A 5 -5.01 14.74 -8.64
N TYR A 6 -6.27 14.93 -8.26
CA TYR A 6 -6.69 16.12 -7.53
C TYR A 6 -6.09 16.00 -6.14
N PHE A 7 -4.98 16.70 -5.89
CA PHE A 7 -4.48 16.85 -4.54
C PHE A 7 -5.41 17.83 -3.83
N ASP A 8 -6.39 17.30 -3.10
CA ASP A 8 -7.07 18.09 -2.08
C ASP A 8 -6.00 18.71 -1.18
N LYS A 9 -6.02 20.04 -1.04
CA LYS A 9 -5.28 20.70 0.02
C LYS A 9 -5.86 20.22 1.33
N ILE A 10 -5.23 19.22 1.93
CA ILE A 10 -5.52 18.82 3.31
C ILE A 10 -5.11 20.00 4.19
N ASP A 11 -6.10 20.76 4.66
CA ASP A 11 -5.89 21.76 5.70
C ASP A 11 -5.76 21.01 7.03
N VAL A 12 -4.52 20.62 7.36
CA VAL A 12 -4.22 19.95 8.62
C VAL A 12 -4.28 21.01 9.71
N ASP A 13 -5.38 21.04 10.47
CA ASP A 13 -5.45 21.77 11.72
C ASP A 13 -4.34 21.24 12.65
N LYS A 14 -3.34 22.08 12.92
CA LYS A 14 -2.20 21.77 13.78
C LYS A 14 -2.61 21.85 15.24
N ASN A 15 -3.57 21.04 15.67
CA ASN A 15 -4.03 21.01 17.05
C ASN A 15 -4.72 19.71 17.44
N ASP A 16 -4.07 18.59 17.20
CA ASP A 16 -3.90 17.58 18.24
C ASP A 16 -2.74 16.70 17.79
N VAL A 17 -1.87 16.31 18.71
CA VAL A 17 -0.67 15.49 18.45
C VAL A 17 -1.01 14.43 17.41
N ASP A 18 -0.43 14.57 16.21
CA ASP A 18 -0.63 13.65 15.11
C ASP A 18 -0.60 12.23 15.67
N LYS A 19 -1.77 11.58 15.75
CA LYS A 19 -1.83 10.12 15.81
C LYS A 19 -1.37 9.65 14.44
N ILE A 20 -0.08 9.84 14.18
CA ILE A 20 0.69 9.03 13.27
C ILE A 20 0.34 7.63 13.70
N PHE A 21 -0.40 6.92 12.85
CA PHE A 21 -0.68 5.51 13.06
C PHE A 21 0.68 4.81 13.12
N THR A 22 1.23 4.65 14.32
CA THR A 22 2.35 3.78 14.54
C THR A 22 1.75 2.39 14.46
N PHE A 23 1.89 1.77 13.29
CA PHE A 23 1.72 0.33 13.19
C PHE A 23 2.82 -0.26 14.06
N ASP A 24 2.49 -0.55 15.33
CA ASP A 24 3.37 -1.18 16.33
C ASP A 24 3.62 -2.66 16.01
N ASP A 25 3.40 -3.01 14.75
CA ASP A 25 3.52 -4.32 14.18
C ASP A 25 4.69 -4.19 13.23
N GLU A 26 5.79 -4.90 13.50
CA GLU A 26 7.09 -4.85 12.79
C GLU A 26 7.01 -5.24 11.30
N ARG A 27 5.82 -5.12 10.70
CA ARG A 27 5.54 -5.19 9.27
C ARG A 27 6.53 -4.37 8.48
N HIS A 28 6.83 -4.88 7.29
CA HIS A 28 7.97 -4.44 6.49
C HIS A 28 9.33 -4.58 7.20
N ASN A 29 9.45 -5.44 8.22
CA ASN A 29 10.66 -5.61 9.04
C ASN A 29 11.17 -4.26 9.59
N GLY A 30 10.23 -3.40 10.00
CA GLY A 30 10.48 -2.05 10.48
C GLY A 30 11.05 -1.09 9.43
N LYS A 31 11.05 -1.46 8.14
CA LYS A 31 11.49 -0.57 7.05
C LYS A 31 10.40 0.40 6.67
N LEU A 32 10.83 1.55 6.14
CA LEU A 32 9.96 2.63 5.74
C LEU A 32 8.95 2.17 4.67
N ILE A 33 7.69 2.58 4.85
CA ILE A 33 6.64 2.47 3.84
C ILE A 33 6.87 3.58 2.80
N THR A 34 6.97 3.20 1.54
CA THR A 34 7.25 4.11 0.42
C THR A 34 6.04 4.34 -0.47
N MET A 35 5.01 3.49 -0.40
CA MET A 35 3.80 3.62 -1.20
C MET A 35 2.59 3.06 -0.47
N ILE A 36 1.42 3.67 -0.67
CA ILE A 36 0.12 3.25 -0.15
C ILE A 36 -0.86 3.30 -1.32
N GLU A 37 -1.63 2.23 -1.50
CA GLU A 37 -2.70 2.17 -2.51
C GLU A 37 -3.98 1.71 -1.84
N ILE A 38 -5.09 2.37 -2.15
CA ILE A 38 -6.40 2.17 -1.53
C ILE A 38 -7.34 1.57 -2.57
N SER A 39 -8.18 0.61 -2.15
CA SER A 39 -9.18 0.02 -3.03
C SER A 39 -10.31 1.02 -3.34
N PRO A 40 -11.04 0.86 -4.46
CA PRO A 40 -12.09 1.81 -4.86
C PRO A 40 -13.17 2.09 -3.81
N ASN A 41 -13.55 1.10 -3.00
CA ASN A 41 -14.54 1.24 -1.92
C ASN A 41 -13.92 1.61 -0.56
N GLU A 42 -12.61 1.87 -0.51
CA GLU A 42 -11.85 2.29 0.67
C GLU A 42 -11.93 1.33 1.87
N ASN A 43 -12.45 0.13 1.66
CA ASN A 43 -12.56 -0.92 2.67
C ASN A 43 -11.30 -1.79 2.76
N TYR A 44 -10.31 -1.52 1.90
CA TYR A 44 -9.05 -2.23 1.84
C TYR A 44 -7.94 -1.31 1.34
N PHE A 45 -6.73 -1.47 1.87
CA PHE A 45 -5.56 -0.81 1.32
C PHE A 45 -4.33 -1.69 1.49
N ILE A 46 -3.27 -1.34 0.77
CA ILE A 46 -1.96 -1.95 0.89
C ILE A 46 -0.90 -0.91 1.22
N THR A 47 0.15 -1.35 1.90
CA THR A 47 1.39 -0.60 2.13
C THR A 47 2.52 -1.34 1.45
N TYR A 48 3.47 -0.61 0.87
CA TYR A 48 4.67 -1.19 0.25
C TYR A 48 5.93 -0.55 0.81
N SER A 49 6.91 -1.37 1.17
CA SER A 49 8.26 -0.92 1.48
C SER A 49 9.20 -1.30 0.35
N LYS A 50 9.79 -0.30 -0.31
CA LYS A 50 10.80 -0.53 -1.36
C LYS A 50 12.06 -1.23 -0.83
N VAL A 51 12.46 -0.93 0.41
CA VAL A 51 13.67 -1.50 1.02
C VAL A 51 13.43 -2.95 1.43
N ASP A 52 12.30 -3.24 2.07
CA ASP A 52 11.96 -4.61 2.49
C ASP A 52 11.37 -5.46 1.36
N ARG A 53 10.95 -4.82 0.27
CA ARG A 53 10.24 -5.42 -0.87
C ARG A 53 9.02 -6.23 -0.47
N SER A 54 8.34 -5.77 0.56
CA SER A 54 7.13 -6.39 1.07
C SER A 54 5.94 -5.47 0.85
N ILE A 55 4.81 -6.10 0.52
CA ILE A 55 3.49 -5.49 0.43
C ILE A 55 2.67 -6.07 1.56
N VAL A 56 2.00 -5.21 2.33
CA VAL A 56 1.13 -5.63 3.44
C VAL A 56 -0.27 -5.11 3.18
N GLY A 57 -1.26 -5.98 3.34
CA GLY A 57 -2.66 -5.69 3.10
C GLY A 57 -3.48 -5.54 4.38
N TRP A 58 -4.45 -4.64 4.34
CA TRP A 58 -5.22 -4.18 5.50
C TRP A 58 -6.70 -4.06 5.19
N ASN A 59 -7.55 -4.68 6.01
CA ASN A 59 -8.99 -4.50 5.96
C ASN A 59 -9.41 -3.30 6.83
N VAL A 60 -10.27 -2.46 6.26
CA VAL A 60 -10.91 -1.33 6.92
C VAL A 60 -12.37 -1.70 7.14
N GLU A 61 -12.68 -2.25 8.31
CA GLU A 61 -14.04 -2.70 8.63
C GLU A 61 -14.90 -1.62 9.28
N ASN A 62 -14.30 -0.62 9.92
CA ASN A 62 -15.03 0.42 10.64
C ASN A 62 -14.12 1.63 10.92
N ILE A 63 -14.54 2.84 10.54
CA ILE A 63 -13.81 4.09 10.80
C ILE A 63 -13.66 4.33 12.31
N ASP A 64 -14.61 3.83 13.11
CA ASP A 64 -14.59 3.93 14.57
C ASP A 64 -13.55 3.00 15.22
N LYS A 65 -13.05 1.99 14.48
CA LYS A 65 -11.93 1.18 14.96
C LYS A 65 -10.64 1.91 14.58
N VAL A 66 -9.97 2.39 15.62
CA VAL A 66 -8.74 3.18 15.57
C VAL A 66 -7.58 2.48 14.84
N GLN A 67 -7.69 1.21 14.41
CA GLN A 67 -6.64 0.52 13.67
C GLN A 67 -7.21 -0.45 12.60
N PRO A 68 -6.73 -0.38 11.35
CA PRO A 68 -7.02 -1.37 10.30
C PRO A 68 -6.57 -2.78 10.71
N LYS A 69 -7.28 -3.80 10.24
CA LYS A 69 -6.94 -5.21 10.52
C LYS A 69 -6.00 -5.76 9.46
N PHE A 70 -4.92 -6.38 9.89
CA PHE A 70 -4.04 -7.13 9.01
C PHE A 70 -4.76 -8.21 8.21
N HIS A 71 -4.43 -8.30 6.92
CA HIS A 71 -4.90 -9.35 6.04
C HIS A 71 -3.79 -10.32 5.66
N GLN A 72 -2.74 -9.81 5.02
CA GLN A 72 -1.67 -10.64 4.48
C GLN A 72 -0.39 -9.84 4.22
N THR A 73 0.72 -10.55 4.07
CA THR A 73 1.98 -10.02 3.57
C THR A 73 2.39 -10.78 2.32
N VAL A 74 2.77 -10.05 1.29
CA VAL A 74 3.36 -10.57 0.05
C VAL A 74 4.79 -10.07 -0.03
N LYS A 75 5.76 -10.98 -0.23
CA LYS A 75 7.15 -10.63 -0.52
C LYS A 75 7.38 -10.77 -2.02
N ILE A 76 8.10 -9.81 -2.58
CA ILE A 76 8.55 -9.85 -3.98
C ILE A 76 9.98 -10.38 -3.97
N ASP A 77 10.24 -11.41 -4.78
CA ASP A 77 11.51 -12.15 -4.79
C ASP A 77 12.69 -11.23 -5.16
N GLU A 78 13.87 -11.58 -4.64
CA GLU A 78 15.08 -10.78 -4.77
C GLU A 78 15.73 -10.82 -6.15
N LYS A 79 15.49 -11.93 -6.87
CA LYS A 79 16.05 -12.19 -8.21
C LYS A 79 15.61 -11.13 -9.21
N ASP A 80 14.42 -10.61 -8.98
CA ASP A 80 13.89 -9.46 -9.64
C ASP A 80 14.57 -8.24 -8.99
N LYS A 81 15.67 -7.75 -9.59
CA LYS A 81 16.20 -6.39 -9.34
C LYS A 81 15.21 -5.31 -9.81
N CYS A 82 13.93 -5.62 -9.74
CA CYS A 82 12.83 -4.92 -10.33
C CYS A 82 12.30 -3.96 -9.30
N GLU A 83 12.47 -2.68 -9.60
CA GLU A 83 11.80 -1.65 -8.86
C GLU A 83 10.34 -1.62 -9.29
N ILE A 84 9.42 -1.76 -8.33
CA ILE A 84 8.01 -1.50 -8.59
C ILE A 84 7.84 -0.01 -8.93
N LYS A 85 7.21 0.25 -10.07
CA LYS A 85 6.92 1.61 -10.55
C LYS A 85 5.49 2.03 -10.22
N SER A 86 4.57 1.08 -10.14
CA SER A 86 3.17 1.33 -9.81
C SER A 86 2.54 0.09 -9.19
N LEU A 87 1.64 0.31 -8.25
CA LEU A 87 0.79 -0.68 -7.59
C LEU A 87 -0.67 -0.25 -7.77
N CYS A 88 -1.59 -1.21 -7.76
CA CYS A 88 -2.98 -0.94 -7.44
C CYS A 88 -3.63 -2.17 -6.80
N VAL A 89 -4.73 -1.94 -6.10
CA VAL A 89 -5.49 -2.99 -5.44
C VAL A 89 -6.98 -2.82 -5.69
N SER A 90 -7.68 -3.92 -5.96
CA SER A 90 -9.14 -3.92 -6.12
C SER A 90 -9.85 -4.19 -4.79
N ASP A 91 -11.17 -3.98 -4.76
CA ASP A 91 -12.01 -4.34 -3.61
C ASP A 91 -12.05 -5.85 -3.35
N ASP A 92 -11.87 -6.65 -4.41
CA ASP A 92 -11.64 -8.10 -4.31
C ASP A 92 -10.24 -8.46 -3.77
N LYS A 93 -9.44 -7.47 -3.33
CA LYS A 93 -8.07 -7.62 -2.81
C LYS A 93 -7.09 -8.17 -3.84
N LYS A 94 -7.42 -8.08 -5.13
CA LYS A 94 -6.50 -8.43 -6.21
C LYS A 94 -5.46 -7.34 -6.33
N LEU A 95 -4.21 -7.73 -6.36
CA LEU A 95 -3.07 -6.84 -6.47
C LEU A 95 -2.54 -6.89 -7.90
N ALA A 96 -2.35 -5.73 -8.51
CA ALA A 96 -1.61 -5.60 -9.75
C ALA A 96 -0.41 -4.67 -9.54
N TYR A 97 0.71 -5.00 -10.17
CA TYR A 97 1.90 -4.16 -10.12
C TYR A 97 2.65 -4.16 -11.44
N ILE A 98 3.27 -3.02 -11.71
CA ILE A 98 4.18 -2.81 -12.83
C ILE A 98 5.58 -2.68 -12.27
N HIS A 99 6.51 -3.46 -12.81
CA HIS A 99 7.90 -3.41 -12.41
C HIS A 99 8.81 -3.28 -13.64
N TYR A 100 10.04 -2.80 -13.41
CA TYR A 100 11.02 -2.61 -14.47
C TYR A 100 12.20 -3.56 -14.29
N ASN A 101 12.40 -4.49 -15.24
CA ASN A 101 13.54 -5.42 -15.29
C ASN A 101 14.40 -5.23 -16.57
N GLY A 102 14.49 -4.00 -17.08
CA GLY A 102 14.96 -3.74 -18.44
C GLY A 102 13.81 -3.48 -19.41
N ASP A 103 12.68 -4.16 -19.21
CA ASP A 103 11.37 -3.90 -19.84
C ASP A 103 10.27 -3.73 -18.78
N PHE A 104 9.13 -3.15 -19.18
CA PHE A 104 7.95 -3.02 -18.32
C PHE A 104 7.13 -4.31 -18.35
N GLU A 105 7.02 -4.97 -17.21
CA GLU A 105 6.20 -6.17 -17.03
C GLU A 105 5.05 -5.90 -16.04
N TYR A 106 3.91 -6.54 -16.27
CA TYR A 106 2.75 -6.48 -15.39
C TYR A 106 2.51 -7.85 -14.74
N THR A 107 2.20 -7.85 -13.44
CA THR A 107 1.82 -9.06 -12.71
C THR A 107 0.51 -8.81 -11.98
N ILE A 108 -0.42 -9.77 -12.09
CA ILE A 108 -1.68 -9.76 -11.36
C ILE A 108 -1.65 -10.97 -10.42
N THR A 109 -1.73 -10.69 -9.13
CA THR A 109 -1.88 -11.73 -8.10
C THR A 109 -3.30 -11.67 -7.56
N GLY A 110 -4.03 -12.78 -7.69
CA GLY A 110 -5.34 -12.99 -7.09
C GLY A 110 -5.34 -14.34 -6.38
N LYS A 111 -5.97 -14.40 -5.21
CA LYS A 111 -6.26 -15.65 -4.50
C LYS A 111 -7.76 -15.83 -4.42
#